data_AF-Q5KNB0-F1
#
_entry.id   AF-Q5KNB0-F1
#
_cell.length_a   1.000
_cell.length_b   1.000
_cell.length_c   1.000
_cell.angle_alpha   90.00
_cell.angle_beta   90.00
_cell.angle_gamma   90.00
#
_symmetry.space_group_name_H-M   'P 1'
#
loop_
_entity.id
_entity.type
_entity.pdbx_description
1 polymer ?
#
loop_
_entity_poly.entity_id
_entity_poly.type
_entity_poly.pdbx_seq_one_letter_code
_entity_poly.pdbx_strand_id
1 'polypeptide(L)'
;MLQEIALPSPADFHVHVRQGKMCELVTPQVGKGGVRTAYVMPNLVPPLTSTDAVLSYKAELEKIDPSVQWLMTLYLHPDVTPAEIRKAAKAGIKGVKSYPRGVTTNSSSGIEDYEVYYPVFKAMEEEDMVLNLHGEVPSDADKNISILNAEIHFLEHLRKLATAFPKLRIVLEHATTSAAVETVASLPSNVACTITAHHLYLTIDEVAPQPHHFCKPLAKEPKDRKALQDAIKSGNEKFFLGSDSAPHPLSSKAPALTDKGAVSACAAGVYTSPILIPLVATLLESFGALDKLEGFVSGHGRKFYGEPAKEGQELRLRRTKEDEGFVKGTFRGDGVEVMPFWAGKRLGWEIAQ
;
A
#
# COMPACT_ATOMS: atom_id res chain seq x y z
N MET A 1 11.04 -16.38 -25.22
CA MET A 1 10.30 -15.48 -24.32
C MET A 1 9.42 -16.32 -23.41
N LEU A 2 9.38 -16.04 -22.10
CA LEU A 2 8.47 -16.74 -21.17
C LEU A 2 7.02 -16.54 -21.62
N GLN A 3 6.25 -17.64 -21.65
CA GLN A 3 4.83 -17.66 -22.02
C GLN A 3 3.91 -17.75 -20.80
N GLU A 4 4.39 -18.39 -19.73
CA GLU A 4 3.68 -18.56 -18.47
C GLU A 4 4.64 -18.31 -17.29
N ILE A 5 4.07 -17.89 -16.16
CA ILE A 5 4.77 -17.70 -14.89
C ILE A 5 3.90 -18.29 -13.78
N ALA A 6 4.47 -19.16 -12.96
CA ALA A 6 3.86 -19.63 -11.73
C ALA A 6 4.38 -18.79 -10.55
N LEU A 7 3.47 -18.26 -9.75
CA LEU A 7 3.77 -17.45 -8.57
C LEU A 7 3.23 -18.13 -7.32
N PRO A 8 4.07 -18.41 -6.31
CA PRO A 8 3.63 -19.03 -5.07
C PRO A 8 2.86 -18.00 -4.23
N SER A 9 1.54 -18.12 -4.16
CA SER A 9 0.66 -17.34 -3.28
C SER A 9 0.99 -15.83 -3.20
N PRO A 10 0.71 -15.02 -4.24
CA PRO A 10 1.00 -13.59 -4.21
C PRO A 10 0.36 -12.87 -3.03
N ALA A 11 1.05 -11.85 -2.50
CA ALA A 11 0.63 -11.08 -1.34
C ALA A 11 0.72 -9.57 -1.61
N ASP A 12 -0.24 -8.83 -1.08
CA ASP A 12 -0.28 -7.38 -1.09
C ASP A 12 -0.15 -6.85 0.34
N PHE A 13 1.00 -6.27 0.67
CA PHE A 13 1.27 -5.77 2.02
C PHE A 13 0.77 -4.33 2.26
N HIS A 14 -0.08 -3.78 1.39
CA HIS A 14 -0.73 -2.49 1.61
C HIS A 14 -2.03 -2.35 0.80
N VAL A 15 -3.19 -2.63 1.40
CA VAL A 15 -4.49 -2.51 0.71
C VAL A 15 -5.51 -1.69 1.51
N HIS A 16 -6.37 -0.94 0.79
CA HIS A 16 -7.55 -0.28 1.35
C HIS A 16 -8.82 -0.85 0.73
N VAL A 17 -9.71 -1.39 1.55
CA VAL A 17 -11.00 -1.91 1.08
C VAL A 17 -12.21 -1.13 1.61
N ARG A 18 -11.99 -0.09 2.44
CA ARG A 18 -13.03 0.88 2.88
C ARG A 18 -14.18 0.19 3.64
N GLN A 19 -15.37 0.80 3.68
CA GLN A 19 -16.54 0.31 4.42
C GLN A 19 -17.80 0.35 3.54
N GLY A 20 -18.85 -0.35 3.99
CA GLY A 20 -20.16 -0.38 3.34
C GLY A 20 -20.10 -0.80 1.88
N LYS A 21 -20.90 -0.15 1.03
CA LYS A 21 -21.02 -0.46 -0.40
C LYS A 21 -19.70 -0.43 -1.17
N MET A 22 -18.77 0.45 -0.78
CA MET A 22 -17.44 0.46 -1.38
C MET A 22 -16.67 -0.83 -1.06
N CYS A 23 -16.73 -1.28 0.19
CA CYS A 23 -16.12 -2.54 0.63
C CYS A 23 -16.71 -3.75 -0.10
N GLU A 24 -18.02 -3.82 -0.21
CA GLU A 24 -18.72 -4.88 -0.95
C GLU A 24 -18.27 -4.95 -2.42
N LEU A 25 -18.06 -3.78 -3.05
CA LEU A 25 -17.62 -3.70 -4.45
C LEU A 25 -16.15 -4.10 -4.65
N VAL A 26 -15.24 -3.67 -3.76
CA VAL A 26 -13.78 -3.74 -3.98
C VAL A 26 -13.11 -4.93 -3.32
N THR A 27 -13.64 -5.45 -2.21
CA THR A 27 -13.05 -6.58 -1.48
C THR A 27 -12.87 -7.82 -2.36
N PRO A 28 -13.88 -8.26 -3.16
CA PRO A 28 -13.70 -9.40 -4.07
C PRO A 28 -12.69 -9.16 -5.18
N GLN A 29 -12.34 -7.89 -5.46
CA GLN A 29 -11.38 -7.56 -6.51
C GLN A 29 -9.94 -7.80 -6.08
N VAL A 30 -9.66 -7.88 -4.78
CA VAL A 30 -8.34 -8.24 -4.25
C VAL A 30 -7.96 -9.65 -4.70
N GLY A 31 -8.82 -10.64 -4.45
CA GLY A 31 -8.62 -12.02 -4.90
C GLY A 31 -8.56 -12.16 -6.43
N LYS A 32 -9.47 -11.47 -7.13
CA LYS A 32 -9.50 -11.44 -8.61
C LYS A 32 -8.25 -10.80 -9.23
N GLY A 33 -7.60 -9.88 -8.52
CA GLY A 33 -6.32 -9.30 -8.89
C GLY A 33 -5.13 -10.25 -8.78
N GLY A 34 -5.34 -11.46 -8.24
CA GLY A 34 -4.31 -12.48 -8.06
C GLY A 34 -3.73 -12.55 -6.64
N VAL A 35 -4.20 -11.71 -5.72
CA VAL A 35 -3.72 -11.69 -4.32
C VAL A 35 -4.33 -12.86 -3.54
N ARG A 36 -3.55 -13.43 -2.63
CA ARG A 36 -3.96 -14.50 -1.70
C ARG A 36 -3.83 -14.10 -0.23
N THR A 37 -2.96 -13.14 0.06
CA THR A 37 -2.78 -12.56 1.39
C THR A 37 -2.75 -11.04 1.27
N ALA A 38 -3.55 -10.34 2.05
CA ALA A 38 -3.67 -8.89 1.96
C ALA A 38 -3.54 -8.25 3.35
N TYR A 39 -2.69 -7.22 3.45
CA TYR A 39 -2.45 -6.45 4.67
C TYR A 39 -3.30 -5.18 4.66
N VAL A 40 -4.36 -5.19 5.47
CA VAL A 40 -5.46 -4.24 5.41
C VAL A 40 -5.16 -3.02 6.26
N MET A 41 -5.25 -1.84 5.65
CA MET A 41 -5.00 -0.56 6.30
C MET A 41 -6.19 -0.08 7.16
N PRO A 42 -5.96 0.63 8.28
CA PRO A 42 -6.97 0.83 9.34
C PRO A 42 -7.62 2.22 9.36
N ASN A 43 -7.38 3.07 8.35
CA ASN A 43 -7.87 4.46 8.26
C ASN A 43 -9.33 4.57 7.79
N LEU A 44 -10.18 3.77 8.42
CA LEU A 44 -11.63 3.83 8.30
C LEU A 44 -12.20 5.08 9.00
N VAL A 45 -13.52 5.28 8.93
CA VAL A 45 -14.21 6.34 9.67
C VAL A 45 -15.27 5.71 10.58
N PRO A 46 -15.07 5.64 11.91
CA PRO A 46 -13.84 6.03 12.64
C PRO A 46 -12.65 5.09 12.37
N PRO A 47 -11.40 5.50 12.68
CA PRO A 47 -10.22 4.65 12.51
C PRO A 47 -10.28 3.42 13.44
N LEU A 48 -9.64 2.33 13.03
CA LEU A 48 -9.61 1.08 13.81
C LEU A 48 -8.56 1.17 14.92
N THR A 49 -8.98 1.57 16.11
CA THR A 49 -8.09 1.80 17.27
C THR A 49 -8.21 0.74 18.37
N SER A 50 -9.06 -0.27 18.21
CA SER A 50 -9.22 -1.37 19.18
C SER A 50 -9.25 -2.73 18.50
N THR A 51 -8.79 -3.75 19.23
CA THR A 51 -8.76 -5.15 18.81
C THR A 51 -10.15 -5.62 18.39
N ASP A 52 -11.18 -5.27 19.15
CA ASP A 52 -12.53 -5.76 18.91
C ASP A 52 -13.11 -5.17 17.61
N ALA A 53 -12.85 -3.89 17.34
CA ALA A 53 -13.24 -3.25 16.07
C ALA A 53 -12.51 -3.88 14.88
N VAL A 54 -11.21 -4.16 15.04
CA VAL A 54 -10.40 -4.82 14.00
C VAL A 54 -10.92 -6.23 13.69
N LEU A 55 -11.24 -7.02 14.73
CA LEU A 55 -11.76 -8.37 14.55
C LEU A 55 -13.16 -8.39 13.93
N SER A 56 -14.03 -7.44 14.31
CA SER A 56 -15.34 -7.27 13.69
C SER A 56 -15.20 -6.96 12.20
N TYR A 57 -14.32 -6.01 11.85
CA TYR A 57 -14.09 -5.65 10.46
C TYR A 57 -13.47 -6.80 9.65
N LYS A 58 -12.53 -7.55 10.25
CA LYS A 58 -11.99 -8.77 9.62
C LYS A 58 -13.07 -9.77 9.25
N ALA A 59 -14.01 -10.03 10.17
CA ALA A 59 -15.11 -10.96 9.94
C ALA A 59 -16.03 -10.50 8.80
N GLU A 60 -16.24 -9.18 8.62
CA GLU A 60 -16.95 -8.64 7.47
C GLU A 60 -16.22 -8.92 6.15
N LEU A 61 -14.89 -8.72 6.12
CA LEU A 61 -14.08 -8.99 4.93
C LEU A 61 -14.08 -10.47 4.56
N GLU A 62 -13.93 -11.36 5.55
CA GLU A 62 -13.96 -12.82 5.36
C GLU A 62 -15.33 -13.31 4.88
N LYS A 63 -16.42 -12.65 5.30
CA LYS A 63 -17.76 -12.94 4.80
C LYS A 63 -17.92 -12.55 3.33
N ILE A 64 -17.32 -11.45 2.89
CA ILE A 64 -17.37 -10.98 1.50
C ILE A 64 -16.49 -11.84 0.60
N ASP A 65 -15.25 -12.12 1.02
CA ASP A 65 -14.30 -12.93 0.29
C ASP A 65 -13.46 -13.81 1.25
N PRO A 66 -13.86 -15.08 1.44
CA PRO A 66 -13.13 -16.03 2.29
C PRO A 66 -11.88 -16.61 1.61
N SER A 67 -11.64 -16.31 0.32
CA SER A 67 -10.51 -16.88 -0.42
C SER A 67 -9.18 -16.18 -0.15
N VAL A 68 -9.24 -14.95 0.39
CA VAL A 68 -8.08 -14.12 0.74
C VAL A 68 -7.81 -14.20 2.25
N GLN A 69 -6.54 -14.33 2.61
CA GLN A 69 -6.10 -14.17 4.00
C GLN A 69 -5.96 -12.68 4.33
N TRP A 70 -6.82 -12.19 5.23
CA TRP A 70 -6.82 -10.80 5.69
C TRP A 70 -5.94 -10.62 6.93
N LEU A 71 -4.78 -9.99 6.74
CA LEU A 71 -3.88 -9.55 7.81
C LEU A 71 -4.29 -8.15 8.23
N MET A 72 -4.60 -7.97 9.51
CA MET A 72 -5.23 -6.74 10.00
C MET A 72 -4.25 -5.87 10.78
N THR A 73 -4.60 -4.59 10.87
CA THR A 73 -3.80 -3.56 11.55
C THR A 73 -4.62 -2.69 12.47
N LEU A 74 -3.95 -2.08 13.45
CA LEU A 74 -4.46 -0.95 14.22
C LEU A 74 -4.01 0.37 13.61
N TYR A 75 -4.82 1.41 13.75
CA TYR A 75 -4.43 2.79 13.49
C TYR A 75 -3.68 3.33 14.71
N LEU A 76 -2.47 3.87 14.53
CA LEU A 76 -1.72 4.48 15.62
C LEU A 76 -2.44 5.73 16.15
N HIS A 77 -2.95 5.66 17.37
CA HIS A 77 -3.82 6.67 17.98
C HIS A 77 -3.51 6.81 19.47
N PRO A 78 -3.77 7.97 20.12
CA PRO A 78 -3.62 8.11 21.57
C PRO A 78 -4.34 7.04 22.42
N ASP A 79 -5.42 6.46 21.90
CA ASP A 79 -6.18 5.40 22.58
C ASP A 79 -5.50 4.02 22.48
N VAL A 80 -4.54 3.83 21.57
CA VAL A 80 -3.80 2.57 21.44
C VAL A 80 -2.71 2.53 22.51
N THR A 81 -3.01 1.85 23.60
CA THR A 81 -2.09 1.69 24.73
C THR A 81 -1.19 0.46 24.58
N PRO A 82 -0.09 0.33 25.34
CA PRO A 82 0.70 -0.90 25.41
C PRO A 82 -0.11 -2.14 25.77
N ALA A 83 -1.17 -2.01 26.59
CA ALA A 83 -2.06 -3.12 26.91
C ALA A 83 -2.89 -3.55 25.70
N GLU A 84 -3.37 -2.57 24.91
CA GLU A 84 -4.10 -2.84 23.68
C GLU A 84 -3.22 -3.52 22.62
N ILE A 85 -1.94 -3.14 22.52
CA ILE A 85 -0.96 -3.82 21.66
C ILE A 85 -0.84 -5.31 21.99
N ARG A 86 -0.67 -5.65 23.28
CA ARG A 86 -0.56 -7.06 23.71
C ARG A 86 -1.86 -7.83 23.45
N LYS A 87 -3.02 -7.19 23.67
CA LYS A 87 -4.34 -7.76 23.33
C LYS A 87 -4.43 -8.06 21.83
N ALA A 88 -4.03 -7.11 20.99
CA ALA A 88 -4.06 -7.18 19.54
C ALA A 88 -3.13 -8.27 19.00
N ALA A 89 -1.89 -8.32 19.49
CA ALA A 89 -0.91 -9.35 19.12
C ALA A 89 -1.43 -10.76 19.42
N LYS A 90 -1.98 -10.97 20.62
CA LYS A 90 -2.61 -12.25 21.01
C LYS A 90 -3.80 -12.63 20.12
N ALA A 91 -4.52 -11.65 19.59
CA ALA A 91 -5.62 -11.84 18.65
C ALA A 91 -5.16 -12.05 17.19
N GLY A 92 -3.85 -11.99 16.91
CA GLY A 92 -3.28 -12.19 15.58
C GLY A 92 -3.29 -10.96 14.68
N ILE A 93 -3.51 -9.75 15.24
CA ILE A 93 -3.32 -8.49 14.53
C ILE A 93 -1.81 -8.31 14.29
N LYS A 94 -1.44 -7.94 13.07
CA LYS A 94 -0.04 -8.04 12.59
C LYS A 94 0.78 -6.78 12.79
N GLY A 95 0.14 -5.64 12.91
CA GLY A 95 0.88 -4.39 13.06
C GLY A 95 0.01 -3.18 13.34
N VAL A 96 0.68 -2.03 13.37
CA VAL A 96 0.09 -0.73 13.61
C VAL A 96 0.54 0.22 12.50
N LYS A 97 -0.42 0.88 11.85
CA LYS A 97 -0.15 1.86 10.80
C LYS A 97 -0.20 3.27 11.35
N SER A 98 0.90 3.99 11.15
CA SER A 98 1.02 5.42 11.41
C SER A 98 0.60 6.25 10.20
N TYR A 99 -0.16 7.31 10.48
CA TYR A 99 -0.47 8.38 9.54
C TYR A 99 -0.11 9.73 10.18
N PRO A 100 0.83 10.48 9.62
CA PRO A 100 1.11 11.85 10.07
C PRO A 100 -0.10 12.75 9.89
N ARG A 101 -0.27 13.76 10.76
CA ARG A 101 -1.49 14.57 10.80
C ARG A 101 -1.75 15.28 9.47
N GLY A 102 -2.93 15.04 8.90
CA GLY A 102 -3.42 15.76 7.72
C GLY A 102 -2.67 15.47 6.41
N VAL A 103 -1.71 14.53 6.39
CA VAL A 103 -0.90 14.31 5.19
C VAL A 103 -1.65 13.53 4.12
N THR A 104 -2.59 12.65 4.48
CA THR A 104 -3.35 11.76 3.56
C THR A 104 -4.83 11.55 3.97
N THR A 105 -5.59 10.74 3.23
CA THR A 105 -7.02 10.46 3.47
C THR A 105 -7.28 9.91 4.88
N ASN A 106 -8.24 10.51 5.58
CA ASN A 106 -8.64 10.17 6.96
C ASN A 106 -7.49 10.26 8.00
N SER A 107 -6.53 11.17 7.80
CA SER A 107 -5.39 11.39 8.71
C SER A 107 -5.52 12.60 9.64
N SER A 108 -6.73 13.17 9.80
CA SER A 108 -6.95 14.36 10.64
C SER A 108 -6.56 14.17 12.11
N SER A 109 -6.59 12.93 12.61
CA SER A 109 -6.14 12.55 13.97
C SER A 109 -4.67 12.11 14.04
N GLY A 110 -3.88 12.37 12.99
CA GLY A 110 -2.52 11.86 12.85
C GLY A 110 -1.48 12.51 13.77
N ILE A 111 -0.24 12.04 13.64
CA ILE A 111 0.85 12.23 14.60
C ILE A 111 1.68 13.47 14.28
N GLU A 112 2.08 14.19 15.33
CA GLU A 112 3.01 15.34 15.29
C GLU A 112 4.38 14.99 15.91
N ASP A 113 4.39 14.14 16.94
CA ASP A 113 5.61 13.64 17.58
C ASP A 113 5.48 12.13 17.83
N TYR A 114 6.50 11.37 17.41
CA TYR A 114 6.55 9.92 17.61
C TYR A 114 6.98 9.53 19.02
N GLU A 115 7.67 10.39 19.77
CA GLU A 115 8.21 10.07 21.10
C GLU A 115 7.11 9.74 22.10
N VAL A 116 5.95 10.39 22.00
CA VAL A 116 4.79 10.11 22.87
C VAL A 116 4.26 8.69 22.71
N TYR A 117 4.55 8.02 21.58
CA TYR A 117 4.14 6.65 21.28
C TYR A 117 5.24 5.62 21.57
N TYR A 118 6.39 6.01 22.12
CA TYR A 118 7.47 5.07 22.44
C TYR A 118 7.05 3.91 23.36
N PRO A 119 6.18 4.11 24.37
CA PRO A 119 5.66 2.99 25.14
C PRO A 119 4.89 1.96 24.30
N VAL A 120 4.18 2.43 23.27
CA VAL A 120 3.44 1.59 22.30
C VAL A 120 4.42 0.84 21.40
N PHE A 121 5.42 1.52 20.85
CA PHE A 121 6.45 0.90 20.01
C PHE A 121 7.28 -0.13 20.75
N LYS A 122 7.58 0.11 22.03
CA LYS A 122 8.22 -0.89 22.89
C LYS A 122 7.37 -2.15 23.03
N ALA A 123 6.07 -2.00 23.28
CA ALA A 123 5.17 -3.17 23.33
C ALA A 123 5.07 -3.88 21.98
N MET A 124 5.08 -3.14 20.86
CA MET A 124 5.10 -3.74 19.53
C MET A 124 6.38 -4.53 19.28
N GLU A 125 7.54 -4.03 19.73
CA GLU A 125 8.82 -4.71 19.64
C GLU A 125 8.84 -6.00 20.48
N GLU A 126 8.28 -5.95 21.70
CA GLU A 126 8.14 -7.12 22.60
C GLU A 126 7.26 -8.23 22.00
N GLU A 127 6.21 -7.84 21.28
CA GLU A 127 5.21 -8.75 20.69
C GLU A 127 5.48 -9.10 19.21
N ASP A 128 6.63 -8.68 18.66
CA ASP A 128 7.01 -8.83 17.24
C ASP A 128 5.92 -8.34 16.27
N MET A 129 5.30 -7.18 16.57
CA MET A 129 4.38 -6.51 15.64
C MET A 129 5.13 -5.59 14.67
N VAL A 130 4.51 -5.31 13.52
CA VAL A 130 5.08 -4.43 12.50
C VAL A 130 4.58 -2.99 12.66
N LEU A 131 5.49 -2.02 12.62
CA LEU A 131 5.17 -0.60 12.50
C LEU A 131 5.21 -0.16 11.04
N ASN A 132 4.05 0.19 10.48
CA ASN A 132 3.93 0.69 9.11
C ASN A 132 3.87 2.22 9.14
N LEU A 133 4.68 2.88 8.31
CA LEU A 133 4.79 4.33 8.31
C LEU A 133 4.33 4.89 6.97
N HIS A 134 3.27 5.72 6.97
CA HIS A 134 3.10 6.70 5.90
C HIS A 134 4.17 7.77 6.07
N GLY A 135 5.28 7.64 5.36
CA GLY A 135 6.48 8.42 5.62
C GLY A 135 6.51 9.80 4.98
N GLU A 136 5.58 10.68 5.31
CA GLU A 136 5.60 12.11 4.92
C GLU A 136 5.40 13.00 6.14
N VAL A 137 6.16 14.08 6.28
CA VAL A 137 5.83 15.13 7.26
C VAL A 137 4.74 16.07 6.70
N PRO A 138 3.94 16.74 7.54
CA PRO A 138 3.01 17.78 7.08
C PRO A 138 3.71 18.88 6.29
N SER A 139 3.03 19.39 5.25
CA SER A 139 3.50 20.56 4.51
C SER A 139 3.61 21.77 5.44
N ASP A 140 4.70 22.52 5.29
CA ASP A 140 5.04 23.67 6.12
C ASP A 140 5.82 24.67 5.26
N ALA A 141 5.17 25.77 4.89
CA ALA A 141 5.74 26.77 3.98
C ALA A 141 6.96 27.49 4.60
N ASP A 142 6.96 27.71 5.93
CA ASP A 142 8.05 28.40 6.64
C ASP A 142 9.31 27.53 6.69
N LYS A 143 9.14 26.20 6.64
CA LYS A 143 10.23 25.21 6.57
C LYS A 143 10.55 24.73 5.15
N ASN A 144 9.92 25.30 4.12
CA ASN A 144 10.04 24.87 2.73
C ASN A 144 9.69 23.38 2.51
N ILE A 145 8.66 22.91 3.20
CA ILE A 145 8.16 21.52 3.11
C ILE A 145 6.89 21.52 2.26
N SER A 146 6.89 20.70 1.21
CA SER A 146 5.78 20.48 0.29
C SER A 146 5.60 18.99 0.01
N ILE A 147 4.54 18.64 -0.72
CA ILE A 147 4.29 17.26 -1.17
C ILE A 147 5.42 16.66 -2.03
N LEU A 148 6.37 17.48 -2.50
CA LEU A 148 7.52 17.02 -3.29
C LEU A 148 8.69 16.54 -2.42
N ASN A 149 8.89 17.12 -1.23
CA ASN A 149 10.02 16.79 -0.35
C ASN A 149 9.61 16.27 1.04
N ALA A 150 8.31 16.23 1.36
CA ALA A 150 7.79 15.73 2.63
C ALA A 150 8.32 14.32 3.00
N GLU A 151 8.46 13.43 2.02
CA GLU A 151 9.03 12.09 2.24
C GLU A 151 10.50 12.15 2.67
N ILE A 152 11.29 13.03 2.05
CA ILE A 152 12.72 13.18 2.34
C ILE A 152 12.92 13.67 3.79
N HIS A 153 12.13 14.65 4.23
CA HIS A 153 12.17 15.15 5.61
C HIS A 153 11.76 14.07 6.62
N PHE A 154 10.85 13.17 6.27
CA PHE A 154 10.43 12.08 7.14
C PHE A 154 11.55 11.07 7.44
N LEU A 155 12.55 10.95 6.56
CA LEU A 155 13.61 9.94 6.70
C LEU A 155 14.45 10.13 7.98
N GLU A 156 14.47 11.32 8.58
CA GLU A 156 15.07 11.53 9.90
C GLU A 156 14.33 10.76 10.99
N HIS A 157 12.99 10.80 10.99
CA HIS A 157 12.16 10.03 11.92
C HIS A 157 12.33 8.53 11.74
N LEU A 158 12.43 8.05 10.49
CA LEU A 158 12.69 6.64 10.20
C LEU A 158 14.01 6.17 10.84
N ARG A 159 15.09 6.95 10.71
CA ARG A 159 16.39 6.64 11.32
C ARG A 159 16.33 6.65 12.84
N LYS A 160 15.66 7.65 13.43
CA LYS A 160 15.45 7.75 14.88
C LYS A 160 14.69 6.54 15.43
N LEU A 161 13.60 6.15 14.78
CA LEU A 161 12.81 4.98 15.17
C LEU A 161 13.60 3.68 15.07
N ALA A 162 14.31 3.46 13.95
CA ALA A 162 15.15 2.29 13.76
C ALA A 162 16.30 2.20 14.79
N THR A 163 16.80 3.34 15.26
CA THR A 163 17.83 3.40 16.31
C THR A 163 17.25 3.15 17.70
N ALA A 164 16.08 3.73 17.99
CA ALA A 164 15.42 3.61 19.29
C ALA A 164 14.84 2.21 19.53
N PHE A 165 14.39 1.52 18.48
CA PHE A 165 13.76 0.20 18.52
C PHE A 165 14.47 -0.77 17.56
N PRO A 166 15.68 -1.25 17.92
CA PRO A 166 16.53 -2.01 17.00
C PRO A 166 16.00 -3.39 16.62
N LYS A 167 14.96 -3.90 17.30
CA LYS A 167 14.31 -5.18 16.97
C LYS A 167 12.92 -5.00 16.38
N LEU A 168 12.29 -3.83 16.53
CA LEU A 168 10.97 -3.54 15.96
C LEU A 168 11.04 -3.66 14.44
N ARG A 169 10.12 -4.44 13.85
CA ARG A 169 9.97 -4.49 12.39
C ARG A 169 9.29 -3.20 11.92
N ILE A 170 9.93 -2.46 11.03
CA ILE A 170 9.44 -1.18 10.50
C ILE A 170 9.33 -1.28 8.98
N VAL A 171 8.19 -0.83 8.43
CA VAL A 171 8.00 -0.68 6.98
C VAL A 171 7.79 0.79 6.66
N LEU A 172 8.69 1.36 5.87
CA LEU A 172 8.43 2.62 5.17
C LEU A 172 7.50 2.31 3.99
N GLU A 173 6.22 2.64 4.13
CA GLU A 173 5.24 2.31 3.11
C GLU A 173 5.45 3.14 1.83
N HIS A 174 5.08 2.55 0.68
CA HIS A 174 4.89 3.18 -0.63
C HIS A 174 5.91 4.29 -0.93
N ALA A 175 7.21 3.96 -0.88
CA ALA A 175 8.27 4.95 -1.12
C ALA A 175 8.19 5.54 -2.54
N THR A 176 8.52 6.83 -2.64
CA THR A 176 8.41 7.58 -3.90
C THR A 176 9.68 8.33 -4.29
N THR A 177 10.71 8.33 -3.44
CA THR A 177 11.97 9.03 -3.66
C THR A 177 13.17 8.09 -3.71
N SER A 178 14.18 8.48 -4.48
CA SER A 178 15.52 7.86 -4.45
C SER A 178 16.13 7.87 -3.05
N ALA A 179 15.97 8.97 -2.30
CA ALA A 179 16.46 9.10 -0.93
C ALA A 179 15.83 8.07 0.03
N ALA A 180 14.54 7.75 -0.11
CA ALA A 180 13.88 6.71 0.68
C ALA A 180 14.45 5.32 0.40
N VAL A 181 14.65 4.99 -0.89
CA VAL A 181 15.27 3.73 -1.32
C VAL A 181 16.66 3.58 -0.71
N GLU A 182 17.52 4.60 -0.86
CA GLU A 182 18.87 4.60 -0.29
C GLU A 182 18.86 4.46 1.23
N THR A 183 17.95 5.18 1.90
CA THR A 183 17.84 5.14 3.36
C THR A 183 17.46 3.74 3.84
N VAL A 184 16.41 3.13 3.28
CA VAL A 184 15.98 1.77 3.68
C VAL A 184 17.05 0.73 3.38
N ALA A 185 17.73 0.85 2.24
CA ALA A 185 18.84 -0.04 1.90
C ALA A 185 19.96 0.02 2.96
N SER A 186 20.27 1.21 3.49
CA SER A 186 21.32 1.44 4.49
C SER A 186 20.98 0.99 5.93
N LEU A 187 19.70 0.85 6.26
CA LEU A 187 19.24 0.47 7.62
C LEU A 187 19.38 -1.04 7.88
N PRO A 188 19.14 -1.56 9.09
CA PRO A 188 19.20 -3.00 9.36
C PRO A 188 18.05 -3.79 8.67
N SER A 189 18.10 -5.12 8.71
CA SER A 189 17.17 -6.00 7.96
C SER A 189 15.72 -6.01 8.47
N ASN A 190 15.48 -5.52 9.69
CA ASN A 190 14.13 -5.31 10.23
C ASN A 190 13.48 -4.00 9.74
N VAL A 191 14.16 -3.22 8.90
CA VAL A 191 13.58 -2.07 8.20
C VAL A 191 13.42 -2.40 6.73
N ALA A 192 12.17 -2.37 6.26
CA ALA A 192 11.79 -2.68 4.89
C ALA A 192 10.96 -1.56 4.27
N CYS A 193 10.58 -1.73 3.01
CA CYS A 193 9.81 -0.78 2.25
C CYS A 193 8.86 -1.48 1.27
N THR A 194 7.62 -1.00 1.21
CA THR A 194 6.71 -1.39 0.13
C THR A 194 6.84 -0.44 -1.05
N ILE A 195 6.72 -0.98 -2.26
CA ILE A 195 6.66 -0.20 -3.50
C ILE A 195 5.36 -0.55 -4.22
N THR A 196 4.64 0.48 -4.67
CA THR A 196 3.36 0.32 -5.36
C THR A 196 3.56 0.03 -6.85
N ALA A 197 2.55 -0.56 -7.49
CA ALA A 197 2.57 -0.72 -8.93
C ALA A 197 2.53 0.63 -9.67
N HIS A 198 1.78 1.61 -9.14
CA HIS A 198 1.59 2.88 -9.83
C HIS A 198 2.82 3.79 -9.74
N HIS A 199 3.62 3.75 -8.66
CA HIS A 199 4.88 4.51 -8.57
C HIS A 199 6.02 3.93 -9.42
N LEU A 200 5.92 2.68 -9.90
CA LEU A 200 6.83 2.12 -10.89
C LEU A 200 6.62 2.68 -12.30
N TYR A 201 5.45 3.30 -12.54
CA TYR A 201 5.09 3.89 -13.82
C TYR A 201 5.00 5.42 -13.77
N LEU A 202 4.36 5.97 -12.75
CA LEU A 202 4.06 7.40 -12.68
C LEU A 202 5.30 8.22 -12.32
N THR A 203 5.39 9.38 -12.94
CA THR A 203 6.16 10.55 -12.50
C THR A 203 5.20 11.72 -12.34
N ILE A 204 5.72 12.85 -11.85
CA ILE A 204 4.95 14.09 -11.73
C ILE A 204 4.27 14.51 -13.05
N ASP A 205 4.88 14.20 -14.20
CA ASP A 205 4.36 14.53 -15.53
C ASP A 205 3.08 13.76 -15.87
N GLU A 206 2.95 12.52 -15.40
CA GLU A 206 1.70 11.76 -15.55
C GLU A 206 0.64 12.18 -14.53
N VAL A 207 1.04 12.72 -13.37
CA VAL A 207 0.11 13.10 -12.30
C VAL A 207 -0.49 14.48 -12.52
N ALA A 208 0.32 15.47 -12.88
CA ALA A 208 -0.11 16.87 -13.02
C ALA A 208 -1.33 17.07 -13.95
N PRO A 209 -1.43 16.45 -15.14
CA PRO A 209 -2.57 16.63 -16.02
C PRO A 209 -3.74 15.67 -15.72
N GLN A 210 -3.56 14.69 -14.82
CA GLN A 210 -4.52 13.60 -14.66
C GLN A 210 -4.82 13.34 -13.17
N PRO A 211 -5.90 13.91 -12.61
CA PRO A 211 -6.21 13.77 -11.19
C PRO A 211 -6.55 12.33 -10.77
N HIS A 212 -6.88 11.45 -11.73
CA HIS A 212 -6.98 10.01 -11.47
C HIS A 212 -5.68 9.36 -10.98
N HIS A 213 -4.52 9.93 -11.34
CA HIS A 213 -3.20 9.47 -10.89
C HIS A 213 -2.74 10.12 -9.56
N PHE A 214 -3.47 11.12 -9.06
CA PHE A 214 -3.14 11.76 -7.80
C PHE A 214 -3.29 10.76 -6.63
N CYS A 215 -2.18 10.52 -5.95
CA CYS A 215 -2.03 9.69 -4.75
C CYS A 215 -1.03 10.35 -3.79
N LYS A 216 -0.87 9.75 -2.62
CA LYS A 216 0.06 10.23 -1.60
C LYS A 216 0.86 9.04 -1.04
N PRO A 217 2.20 9.11 -1.01
CA PRO A 217 3.01 10.22 -1.48
C PRO A 217 2.91 10.43 -3.00
N LEU A 218 3.07 11.67 -3.44
CA LEU A 218 2.96 12.01 -4.86
C LEU A 218 4.04 11.29 -5.67
N ALA A 219 3.75 10.82 -6.89
CA ALA A 219 4.82 10.40 -7.80
C ALA A 219 5.79 11.56 -8.08
N LYS A 220 7.09 11.29 -8.04
CA LYS A 220 8.15 12.31 -8.06
C LYS A 220 8.81 12.40 -9.45
N GLU A 221 10.11 12.68 -9.50
CA GLU A 221 10.83 12.88 -10.75
C GLU A 221 11.20 11.53 -11.41
N PRO A 222 11.55 11.51 -12.71
CA PRO A 222 12.01 10.29 -13.39
C PRO A 222 13.17 9.57 -12.70
N LYS A 223 14.06 10.30 -12.04
CA LYS A 223 15.18 9.72 -11.25
C LYS A 223 14.68 8.88 -10.07
N ASP A 224 13.59 9.31 -9.43
CA ASP A 224 13.02 8.63 -8.29
C ASP A 224 12.27 7.36 -8.72
N ARG A 225 11.47 7.45 -9.79
CA ARG A 225 10.86 6.26 -10.43
C ARG A 225 11.93 5.24 -10.83
N LYS A 226 13.06 5.69 -11.40
CA LYS A 226 14.18 4.83 -11.77
C LYS A 226 14.80 4.15 -10.54
N ALA A 227 14.97 4.87 -9.43
CA ALA A 227 15.48 4.29 -8.19
C ALA A 227 14.55 3.20 -7.62
N LEU A 228 13.23 3.38 -7.69
CA LEU A 228 12.25 2.35 -7.31
C LEU A 228 12.35 1.10 -8.20
N GLN A 229 12.47 1.29 -9.51
CA GLN A 229 12.66 0.20 -10.47
C GLN A 229 13.99 -0.54 -10.22
N ASP A 230 15.07 0.18 -9.93
CA ASP A 230 16.38 -0.39 -9.65
C ASP A 230 16.41 -1.16 -8.32
N ALA A 231 15.67 -0.70 -7.31
CA ALA A 231 15.50 -1.42 -6.06
C ALA A 231 14.90 -2.82 -6.31
N ILE A 232 13.88 -2.92 -7.15
CA ILE A 232 13.29 -4.21 -7.54
C ILE A 232 14.28 -5.05 -8.37
N LYS A 233 14.92 -4.46 -9.37
CA LYS A 233 15.93 -5.16 -10.21
C LYS A 233 17.06 -5.78 -9.41
N SER A 234 17.47 -5.12 -8.32
CA SER A 234 18.54 -5.60 -7.46
C SER A 234 18.21 -6.93 -6.77
N GLY A 235 16.92 -7.28 -6.64
CA GLY A 235 16.47 -8.44 -5.87
C GLY A 235 16.65 -8.27 -4.35
N ASN A 236 16.85 -7.03 -3.86
CA ASN A 236 16.97 -6.76 -2.44
C ASN A 236 15.64 -7.06 -1.72
N GLU A 237 15.69 -8.03 -0.80
CA GLU A 237 14.52 -8.57 -0.08
C GLU A 237 13.81 -7.55 0.81
N LYS A 238 14.41 -6.38 1.08
CA LYS A 238 13.76 -5.30 1.83
C LYS A 238 12.67 -4.58 1.03
N PHE A 239 12.61 -4.77 -0.29
CA PHE A 239 11.62 -4.14 -1.15
C PHE A 239 10.64 -5.17 -1.68
N PHE A 240 9.36 -4.98 -1.37
CA PHE A 240 8.28 -5.89 -1.74
C PHE A 240 6.98 -5.16 -2.06
N LEU A 241 6.03 -5.88 -2.64
CA LEU A 241 4.77 -5.31 -3.08
C LEU A 241 3.90 -4.86 -1.91
N GLY A 242 3.53 -3.59 -1.93
CA GLY A 242 2.35 -3.06 -1.23
C GLY A 242 1.66 -2.13 -2.20
N SER A 243 0.43 -2.45 -2.60
CA SER A 243 -0.19 -1.80 -3.75
C SER A 243 -0.61 -0.37 -3.47
N ASP A 244 -0.91 -0.07 -2.20
CA ASP A 244 -1.67 1.10 -1.78
C ASP A 244 -2.92 1.30 -2.67
N SER A 245 -3.56 0.18 -3.03
CA SER A 245 -4.78 0.23 -3.82
C SER A 245 -5.86 0.94 -3.01
N ALA A 246 -6.17 2.16 -3.43
CA ALA A 246 -6.95 3.13 -2.68
C ALA A 246 -8.18 3.54 -3.50
N PRO A 247 -9.28 2.77 -3.44
CA PRO A 247 -10.49 3.08 -4.18
C PRO A 247 -11.16 4.34 -3.64
N HIS A 248 -11.65 5.15 -4.56
CA HIS A 248 -12.43 6.36 -4.31
C HIS A 248 -13.60 6.42 -5.29
N PRO A 249 -14.77 6.95 -4.87
CA PRO A 249 -15.86 7.23 -5.81
C PRO A 249 -15.35 8.10 -6.96
N LEU A 250 -15.75 7.78 -8.19
CA LEU A 250 -15.30 8.47 -9.39
C LEU A 250 -15.49 9.98 -9.30
N SER A 251 -16.61 10.41 -8.72
CA SER A 251 -16.95 11.82 -8.49
C SER A 251 -15.96 12.56 -7.59
N SER A 252 -15.21 11.86 -6.73
CA SER A 252 -14.20 12.47 -5.85
C SER A 252 -12.80 12.54 -6.48
N LYS A 253 -12.60 11.94 -7.67
CA LYS A 253 -11.33 11.95 -8.38
C LYS A 253 -11.17 13.14 -9.35
N ALA A 254 -12.22 13.92 -9.58
CA ALA A 254 -12.18 15.12 -10.41
C ALA A 254 -12.54 16.36 -9.57
N PRO A 255 -11.85 17.50 -9.74
CA PRO A 255 -12.25 18.76 -9.10
C PRO A 255 -13.64 19.17 -9.59
N ALA A 256 -14.49 19.64 -8.68
CA ALA A 256 -15.80 20.17 -8.99
C ALA A 256 -16.06 21.44 -8.17
N LEU A 257 -16.93 22.32 -8.67
CA LEU A 257 -17.42 23.43 -7.86
C LEU A 257 -18.40 22.90 -6.81
N THR A 258 -18.14 23.25 -5.55
CA THR A 258 -19.06 23.03 -4.44
C THR A 258 -20.22 24.02 -4.50
N ASP A 259 -21.29 23.75 -3.75
CA ASP A 259 -22.46 24.66 -3.63
C ASP A 259 -22.10 26.08 -3.14
N LYS A 260 -20.92 26.23 -2.52
CA LYS A 260 -20.37 27.51 -2.04
C LYS A 260 -19.43 28.19 -3.05
N GLY A 261 -19.31 27.66 -4.27
CA GLY A 261 -18.45 28.19 -5.33
C GLY A 261 -16.96 27.89 -5.17
N ALA A 262 -16.56 27.13 -4.13
CA ALA A 262 -15.17 26.68 -3.96
C ALA A 262 -14.88 25.43 -4.79
N VAL A 263 -13.65 25.28 -5.28
CA VAL A 263 -13.20 24.06 -5.99
C VAL A 263 -12.89 22.97 -4.96
N SER A 264 -13.46 21.78 -5.14
CA SER A 264 -13.15 20.62 -4.31
C SER A 264 -11.75 20.08 -4.63
N ALA A 265 -11.03 19.64 -3.60
CA ALA A 265 -9.78 18.91 -3.78
C ALA A 265 -10.07 17.49 -4.28
N CYS A 266 -9.17 16.96 -5.13
CA CYS A 266 -9.23 15.56 -5.55
C CYS A 266 -8.86 14.63 -4.39
N ALA A 267 -9.58 13.51 -4.30
CA ALA A 267 -9.18 12.43 -3.41
C ALA A 267 -7.85 11.79 -3.87
N ALA A 268 -6.92 11.65 -2.93
CA ALA A 268 -5.64 10.99 -3.15
C ALA A 268 -5.81 9.46 -3.07
N GLY A 269 -5.44 8.76 -4.14
CA GLY A 269 -5.46 7.30 -4.18
C GLY A 269 -5.57 6.78 -5.60
N VAL A 270 -4.88 5.67 -5.87
CA VAL A 270 -4.91 4.97 -7.16
C VAL A 270 -5.43 3.56 -6.91
N TYR A 271 -6.42 3.12 -7.70
CA TYR A 271 -7.06 1.82 -7.48
C TYR A 271 -6.47 0.75 -8.40
N THR A 272 -5.76 -0.23 -7.84
CA THR A 272 -5.06 -1.27 -8.62
C THR A 272 -5.53 -2.69 -8.35
N SER A 273 -6.32 -2.92 -7.29
CA SER A 273 -6.70 -4.27 -6.82
C SER A 273 -7.17 -5.22 -7.93
N PRO A 274 -8.09 -4.85 -8.84
CA PRO A 274 -8.64 -5.79 -9.81
C PRO A 274 -7.64 -6.36 -10.82
N ILE A 275 -6.48 -5.71 -10.98
CA ILE A 275 -5.49 -6.02 -12.01
C ILE A 275 -4.07 -6.14 -11.44
N LEU A 276 -3.92 -6.21 -10.12
CA LEU A 276 -2.65 -5.94 -9.44
C LEU A 276 -1.50 -6.81 -9.96
N ILE A 277 -1.64 -8.14 -9.91
CA ILE A 277 -0.55 -9.03 -10.28
C ILE A 277 -0.24 -9.00 -11.80
N PRO A 278 -1.24 -9.05 -12.70
CA PRO A 278 -1.04 -8.77 -14.13
C PRO A 278 -0.34 -7.45 -14.44
N LEU A 279 -0.71 -6.37 -13.74
CA LEU A 279 -0.10 -5.05 -13.88
C LEU A 279 1.36 -5.06 -13.45
N VAL A 280 1.67 -5.62 -12.28
CA VAL A 280 3.05 -5.71 -11.77
C VAL A 280 3.92 -6.52 -12.73
N ALA A 281 3.45 -7.66 -13.24
CA ALA A 281 4.18 -8.44 -14.25
C ALA A 281 4.45 -7.63 -15.53
N THR A 282 3.44 -6.93 -16.04
CA THR A 282 3.56 -6.05 -17.22
C THR A 282 4.58 -4.93 -17.00
N LEU A 283 4.58 -4.31 -15.81
CA LEU A 283 5.51 -3.24 -15.48
C LEU A 283 6.93 -3.76 -15.30
N LEU A 284 7.14 -4.82 -14.52
CA LEU A 284 8.48 -5.41 -14.30
C LEU A 284 9.13 -5.83 -15.62
N GLU A 285 8.35 -6.40 -16.53
CA GLU A 285 8.84 -6.72 -17.86
C GLU A 285 9.30 -5.48 -18.64
N SER A 286 8.54 -4.37 -18.60
CA SER A 286 8.85 -3.15 -19.35
C SER A 286 10.21 -2.53 -19.01
N PHE A 287 10.74 -2.82 -17.81
CA PHE A 287 12.08 -2.41 -17.41
C PHE A 287 13.07 -3.58 -17.26
N GLY A 288 12.71 -4.81 -17.62
CA GLY A 288 13.61 -5.97 -17.61
C GLY A 288 13.91 -6.54 -16.21
N ALA A 289 12.88 -6.65 -15.36
CA ALA A 289 12.95 -7.23 -14.02
C ALA A 289 11.93 -8.36 -13.79
N LEU A 290 11.40 -8.96 -14.86
CA LEU A 290 10.38 -10.01 -14.77
C LEU A 290 10.86 -11.23 -13.97
N ASP A 291 12.17 -11.51 -13.98
CA ASP A 291 12.81 -12.55 -13.18
C ASP A 291 12.77 -12.28 -11.67
N LYS A 292 12.45 -11.05 -11.25
CA LYS A 292 12.28 -10.65 -9.84
C LYS A 292 10.82 -10.68 -9.37
N LEU A 293 9.88 -11.04 -10.26
CA LEU A 293 8.44 -10.97 -9.98
C LEU A 293 8.05 -11.79 -8.75
N GLU A 294 8.53 -13.03 -8.64
CA GLU A 294 8.20 -13.93 -7.53
C GLU A 294 8.59 -13.35 -6.16
N GLY A 295 9.86 -12.95 -6.01
CA GLY A 295 10.35 -12.35 -4.77
C GLY A 295 9.57 -11.08 -4.41
N PHE A 296 9.35 -10.20 -5.39
CA PHE A 296 8.68 -8.91 -5.17
C PHE A 296 7.21 -9.05 -4.76
N VAL A 297 6.44 -9.94 -5.41
CA VAL A 297 4.99 -10.08 -5.15
C VAL A 297 4.65 -11.15 -4.14
N SER A 298 5.63 -11.90 -3.63
CA SER A 298 5.41 -12.95 -2.64
C SER A 298 6.56 -13.09 -1.63
N GLY A 299 7.68 -13.68 -2.05
CA GLY A 299 8.69 -14.20 -1.13
C GLY A 299 9.25 -13.19 -0.12
N HIS A 300 9.59 -11.99 -0.58
CA HIS A 300 10.24 -10.96 0.24
C HIS A 300 9.34 -10.48 1.39
N GLY A 301 8.12 -10.06 1.08
CA GLY A 301 7.18 -9.58 2.10
C GLY A 301 6.72 -10.70 3.03
N ARG A 302 6.51 -11.91 2.51
CA ARG A 302 6.18 -13.09 3.34
C ARG A 302 7.27 -13.40 4.35
N LYS A 303 8.54 -13.34 3.93
CA LYS A 303 9.69 -13.49 4.82
C LYS A 303 9.71 -12.39 5.89
N PHE A 304 9.49 -11.14 5.49
CA PHE A 304 9.49 -10.01 6.42
C PHE A 304 8.37 -10.12 7.47
N TYR A 305 7.15 -10.51 7.07
CA TYR A 305 5.98 -10.61 7.95
C TYR A 305 5.87 -11.95 8.71
N GLY A 306 6.66 -12.97 8.35
CA GLY A 306 6.56 -14.31 8.94
C GLY A 306 5.32 -15.08 8.47
N GLU A 307 4.88 -14.85 7.23
CA GLU A 307 3.66 -15.40 6.64
C GLU A 307 4.00 -16.31 5.45
N PRO A 308 4.42 -17.58 5.68
CA PRO A 308 4.85 -18.47 4.62
C PRO A 308 3.75 -18.71 3.58
N ALA A 309 4.15 -18.93 2.33
CA ALA A 309 3.21 -19.26 1.27
C ALA A 309 2.50 -20.59 1.59
N LYS A 310 1.18 -20.62 1.45
CA LYS A 310 0.37 -21.82 1.64
C LYS A 310 0.36 -22.65 0.37
N GLU A 311 0.46 -23.98 0.51
CA GLU A 311 0.28 -24.92 -0.59
C GLU A 311 -1.10 -24.75 -1.25
N GLY A 312 -1.18 -25.00 -2.56
CA GLY A 312 -2.43 -24.91 -3.32
C GLY A 312 -2.91 -23.48 -3.62
N GLN A 313 -2.16 -22.44 -3.22
CA GLN A 313 -2.49 -21.04 -3.52
C GLN A 313 -1.66 -20.45 -4.67
N GLU A 314 -1.08 -21.29 -5.52
CA GLU A 314 -0.33 -20.84 -6.71
C GLU A 314 -1.22 -19.98 -7.62
N LEU A 315 -0.64 -18.91 -8.17
CA LEU A 315 -1.24 -18.12 -9.24
C LEU A 315 -0.44 -18.35 -10.52
N ARG A 316 -1.12 -18.68 -11.61
CA ARG A 316 -0.50 -18.75 -12.92
C ARG A 316 -0.82 -17.51 -13.73
N LEU A 317 0.19 -16.90 -14.31
CA LEU A 317 0.06 -15.87 -15.31
C LEU A 317 0.40 -16.45 -16.68
N ARG A 318 -0.26 -15.96 -17.71
CA ARG A 318 0.08 -16.22 -19.11
C ARG A 318 0.16 -14.91 -19.89
N ARG A 319 0.85 -14.96 -21.03
CA ARG A 319 0.86 -13.86 -22.01
C ARG A 319 -0.56 -13.53 -22.47
N THR A 320 -0.88 -12.25 -22.48
CA THR A 320 -2.09 -11.75 -23.15
C THR A 320 -1.87 -11.77 -24.66
N LYS A 321 -2.90 -12.14 -25.44
CA LYS A 321 -2.88 -11.99 -26.90
C LYS A 321 -2.83 -10.52 -27.33
N GLU A 322 -2.35 -10.23 -28.54
CA GLU A 322 -2.08 -8.84 -28.98
C GLU A 322 -3.35 -7.96 -29.01
N ASP A 323 -4.50 -8.53 -29.36
CA ASP A 323 -5.81 -7.89 -29.46
C ASP A 323 -6.66 -7.96 -28.17
N GLU A 324 -6.13 -8.54 -27.10
CA GLU A 324 -6.81 -8.76 -25.82
C GLU A 324 -6.13 -7.97 -24.67
N GLY A 325 -6.73 -8.04 -23.46
CA GLY A 325 -6.13 -7.54 -22.20
C GLY A 325 -6.14 -6.04 -21.98
N PHE A 326 -7.00 -5.30 -22.69
CA PHE A 326 -7.30 -3.92 -22.34
C PHE A 326 -8.07 -3.85 -21.02
N VAL A 327 -7.55 -3.07 -20.07
CA VAL A 327 -8.20 -2.91 -18.77
C VAL A 327 -9.50 -2.15 -18.96
N LYS A 328 -10.59 -2.78 -18.53
CA LYS A 328 -11.91 -2.16 -18.52
C LYS A 328 -11.87 -0.89 -17.65
N GLY A 329 -12.66 0.10 -18.02
CA GLY A 329 -12.77 1.34 -17.26
C GLY A 329 -13.48 1.13 -15.93
N THR A 330 -14.59 1.84 -15.74
CA THR A 330 -15.27 1.95 -14.43
C THR A 330 -15.92 0.63 -13.96
N PHE A 331 -15.68 0.27 -12.69
CA PHE A 331 -16.44 -0.73 -11.94
C PHE A 331 -17.61 -0.06 -11.22
N ARG A 332 -18.78 -0.70 -11.23
CA ARG A 332 -20.03 -0.15 -10.68
C ARG A 332 -20.73 -1.16 -9.78
N GLY A 333 -21.30 -0.70 -8.66
CA GLY A 333 -22.14 -1.50 -7.77
C GLY A 333 -22.89 -0.63 -6.75
N ASP A 334 -24.19 -0.85 -6.59
CA ASP A 334 -25.06 -0.20 -5.58
C ASP A 334 -24.95 1.33 -5.44
N GLY A 335 -24.68 2.03 -6.55
CA GLY A 335 -24.52 3.48 -6.61
C GLY A 335 -23.10 3.99 -6.33
N VAL A 336 -22.12 3.09 -6.24
CA VAL A 336 -20.70 3.39 -6.16
C VAL A 336 -20.04 3.09 -7.51
N GLU A 337 -19.20 4.01 -7.97
CA GLU A 337 -18.40 3.86 -9.19
C GLU A 337 -16.92 4.09 -8.87
N VAL A 338 -16.03 3.21 -9.33
CA VAL A 338 -14.58 3.31 -9.13
C VAL A 338 -13.87 3.01 -10.43
N MET A 339 -12.84 3.78 -10.77
CA MET A 339 -12.02 3.55 -11.95
C MET A 339 -10.67 2.92 -11.56
N PRO A 340 -10.27 1.80 -12.16
CA PRO A 340 -8.96 1.22 -11.94
C PRO A 340 -7.90 2.07 -12.61
N PHE A 341 -6.69 1.99 -12.08
CA PHE A 341 -5.49 2.36 -12.79
C PHE A 341 -5.38 1.55 -14.08
N TRP A 342 -4.64 2.09 -15.06
CA TRP A 342 -4.43 1.42 -16.35
C TRP A 342 -5.67 1.28 -17.25
N ALA A 343 -6.82 1.85 -16.88
CA ALA A 343 -8.03 1.85 -17.71
C ALA A 343 -7.73 2.26 -19.17
N GLY A 344 -8.20 1.45 -20.12
CA GLY A 344 -7.97 1.64 -21.56
C GLY A 344 -6.57 1.28 -22.05
N LYS A 345 -5.62 0.95 -21.16
CA LYS A 345 -4.29 0.45 -21.53
C LYS A 345 -4.27 -1.08 -21.50
N ARG A 346 -3.37 -1.66 -22.30
CA ARG A 346 -3.19 -3.11 -22.42
C ARG A 346 -2.26 -3.65 -21.33
N LEU A 347 -2.61 -4.81 -20.79
CA LEU A 347 -1.72 -5.63 -19.96
C LEU A 347 -1.00 -6.65 -20.85
N GLY A 348 0.29 -6.88 -20.59
CA GLY A 348 1.08 -7.90 -21.29
C GLY A 348 0.87 -9.31 -20.72
N TRP A 349 0.30 -9.39 -19.52
CA TRP A 349 0.05 -10.60 -18.75
C TRP A 349 -1.39 -10.63 -18.26
N GLU A 350 -1.94 -11.83 -18.12
CA GLU A 350 -3.24 -12.08 -17.52
C GLU A 350 -3.18 -13.31 -16.62
N ILE A 351 -4.12 -13.41 -15.67
CA ILE A 351 -4.25 -14.60 -14.82
C ILE A 351 -4.80 -15.75 -15.68
N ALA A 352 -4.08 -16.87 -15.71
CA ALA A 352 -4.54 -18.09 -16.35
C ALA A 352 -5.66 -18.72 -15.49
N GLN A 353 -6.75 -19.13 -16.15
CA GLN A 353 -7.88 -19.80 -15.50
C GLN A 353 -7.55 -21.23 -15.08
#